data_AF-A0A327VSI4-F1
#
_entry.id   AF-A0A327VSI4-F1
#
_cell.length_a   1.000
_cell.length_b   1.000
_cell.length_c   1.000
_cell.angle_alpha   90.00
_cell.angle_beta   90.00
_cell.angle_gamma   90.00
#
_symmetry.space_group_name_H-M   'P 1'
#
loop_
_entity.id
_entity.type
_entity.pdbx_description
1 polymer ?
#
loop_
_entity_poly.entity_id
_entity_poly.type
_entity_poly.pdbx_seq_one_letter_code
_entity_poly.pdbx_strand_id
1 'polypeptide(L)'
;MLNPTDGPLCVIQASVTHPDRRTEQTALSMPSSPFGTPAWQLPVITGYLHGRFMQMQPPTLDGLSAALRQRATAPIPSPCALYPHTPWHDPRVTCLLDLSITAGTGLHLGVSLVVMEQEGTGACRWMRTERVTGLNGLLAHTVTEAEAERARLRDRRRTSTDPAVDALTALSDQVAAWARDVRRQARGKWQELRAEQARGRLRASAAAGSSVLR
;
A
#
# COMPACT_ATOMS: atom_id res chain seq x y z
N MET A 1 -10.25 -7.92 23.98
CA MET A 1 -9.45 -8.48 22.87
C MET A 1 -10.42 -8.93 21.79
N LEU A 2 -10.31 -8.41 20.57
CA LEU A 2 -11.14 -8.87 19.43
C LEU A 2 -10.74 -10.30 19.09
N ASN A 3 -11.68 -11.26 19.18
CA ASN A 3 -11.44 -12.65 18.81
C ASN A 3 -11.31 -12.73 17.27
N PRO A 4 -10.15 -13.09 16.70
CA PRO A 4 -9.95 -13.12 15.25
C PRO A 4 -10.73 -14.25 14.55
N THR A 5 -11.44 -15.11 15.29
CA THR A 5 -12.23 -16.21 14.73
C THR A 5 -13.66 -15.86 14.36
N ASP A 6 -14.21 -14.74 14.87
CA ASP A 6 -15.62 -14.37 14.69
C ASP A 6 -15.77 -13.07 13.88
N GLY A 7 -16.06 -13.20 12.59
CA GLY A 7 -16.46 -12.09 11.72
C GLY A 7 -15.64 -11.93 10.44
N PRO A 8 -16.03 -10.97 9.57
CA PRO A 8 -15.34 -10.68 8.33
C PRO A 8 -13.92 -10.14 8.60
N LEU A 9 -12.95 -10.60 7.82
CA LEU A 9 -11.53 -10.31 7.94
C LEU A 9 -10.98 -9.55 6.73
N CYS A 10 -10.08 -8.62 7.03
CA CYS A 10 -9.16 -8.03 6.08
C CYS A 10 -7.81 -8.70 6.24
N VAL A 11 -7.26 -9.22 5.15
CA VAL A 11 -5.94 -9.87 5.12
C VAL A 11 -5.00 -9.09 4.21
N ILE A 12 -3.82 -8.78 4.71
CA ILE A 12 -2.68 -8.36 3.88
C ILE A 12 -1.76 -9.55 3.76
N GLN A 13 -1.64 -10.08 2.55
CA GLN A 13 -0.62 -11.03 2.19
C GLN A 13 0.52 -10.27 1.51
N ALA A 14 1.76 -10.48 1.93
CA ALA A 14 2.90 -9.82 1.34
C ALA A 14 4.04 -10.80 1.07
N SER A 15 4.64 -10.69 -0.11
CA SER A 15 5.87 -11.39 -0.49
C SER A 15 6.96 -10.39 -0.86
N VAL A 16 8.20 -10.63 -0.41
CA VAL A 16 9.38 -9.86 -0.79
C VAL A 16 10.38 -10.80 -1.45
N THR A 17 10.70 -10.57 -2.72
CA THR A 17 11.73 -11.30 -3.46
C THR A 17 13.04 -10.52 -3.41
N HIS A 18 14.06 -11.12 -2.80
CA HIS A 18 15.40 -10.55 -2.64
C HIS A 18 16.25 -10.70 -3.92
N PRO A 19 17.37 -9.95 -4.06
CA PRO A 19 18.25 -10.06 -5.22
C PRO A 19 18.84 -11.45 -5.45
N ASP A 20 18.98 -12.25 -4.39
CA ASP A 20 19.41 -13.66 -4.43
C ASP A 20 18.27 -14.63 -4.87
N ARG A 21 17.13 -14.08 -5.28
CA ARG A 21 15.89 -14.79 -5.67
C ARG A 21 15.18 -15.53 -4.53
N ARG A 22 15.63 -15.38 -3.28
CA ARG A 22 14.86 -15.88 -2.14
C ARG A 22 13.61 -15.03 -1.98
N THR A 23 12.49 -15.68 -1.68
CA THR A 23 11.22 -15.00 -1.44
C THR A 23 10.78 -15.29 -0.02
N GLU A 24 10.55 -14.22 0.74
CA GLU A 24 9.95 -14.27 2.06
C GLU A 24 8.47 -13.89 1.95
N GLN A 25 7.61 -14.50 2.76
CA GLN A 25 6.17 -14.23 2.73
C GLN A 25 5.60 -14.11 4.14
N THR A 26 4.64 -13.20 4.30
CA THR A 26 3.82 -13.08 5.52
C THR A 26 2.36 -12.85 5.15
N ALA A 27 1.47 -13.23 6.04
CA ALA A 27 0.07 -12.86 5.97
C ALA A 27 -0.39 -12.38 7.34
N LEU A 28 -1.01 -11.19 7.36
CA LEU A 28 -1.53 -10.57 8.57
C LEU A 28 -3.01 -10.28 8.39
N SER A 29 -3.79 -10.42 9.45
CA SER A 29 -5.23 -10.22 9.47
C SER A 29 -5.67 -9.23 10.55
N MET A 30 -6.87 -8.69 10.34
CA MET A 30 -7.68 -7.95 11.31
C MET A 30 -9.17 -8.07 10.96
N PRO A 31 -10.09 -7.72 11.87
CA PRO A 31 -11.49 -7.52 11.51
C PRO A 31 -11.69 -6.47 10.42
N SER A 32 -12.61 -6.72 9.49
CA SER A 32 -12.85 -5.84 8.33
C SER A 32 -13.50 -4.51 8.70
N SER A 33 -14.35 -4.47 9.73
CA SER A 33 -15.06 -3.24 10.09
C SER A 33 -14.33 -2.47 11.20
N PRO A 34 -14.25 -1.13 11.12
CA PRO A 34 -14.56 -0.27 9.97
C PRO A 34 -13.36 -0.04 9.04
N PHE A 35 -12.17 -0.53 9.43
CA PHE A 35 -10.90 -0.12 8.83
C PHE A 35 -10.28 -1.14 7.86
N GLY A 36 -10.84 -2.33 7.70
CA GLY A 36 -10.29 -3.37 6.83
C GLY A 36 -10.68 -3.22 5.35
N THR A 37 -10.69 -2.00 4.84
CA THR A 37 -10.88 -1.73 3.40
C THR A 37 -9.57 -1.20 2.79
N PRO A 38 -9.41 -1.25 1.45
CA PRO A 38 -8.23 -0.72 0.79
C PRO A 38 -7.94 0.75 1.14
N ALA A 39 -8.98 1.58 1.23
CA ALA A 39 -8.84 3.01 1.55
C ALA A 39 -8.12 3.28 2.88
N TRP A 40 -8.30 2.40 3.86
CA TRP A 40 -7.69 2.49 5.18
C TRP A 40 -6.33 1.80 5.28
N GLN A 41 -6.13 0.71 4.52
CA GLN A 41 -4.91 -0.09 4.63
C GLN A 41 -3.80 0.30 3.65
N LEU A 42 -4.14 0.79 2.46
CA LEU A 42 -3.16 1.26 1.48
C LEU A 42 -2.28 2.42 1.97
N PRO A 43 -2.76 3.37 2.79
CA PRO A 43 -1.91 4.40 3.37
C PRO A 43 -0.73 3.84 4.17
N VAL A 44 -0.93 2.77 4.96
CA VAL A 44 0.15 2.19 5.76
C VAL A 44 1.18 1.49 4.87
N ILE A 45 0.72 0.69 3.90
CA ILE A 45 1.58 0.01 2.92
C ILE A 45 2.39 1.03 2.12
N THR A 46 1.73 2.06 1.58
CA THR A 46 2.39 3.08 0.77
C THR A 46 3.28 4.00 1.59
N GLY A 47 2.96 4.27 2.85
CA GLY A 47 3.82 5.04 3.74
C GLY A 47 5.16 4.33 3.97
N TYR A 48 5.11 3.02 4.22
CA TYR A 48 6.31 2.19 4.33
C TYR A 48 7.15 2.21 3.05
N LEU A 49 6.54 1.88 1.91
CA LEU A 49 7.25 1.81 0.63
C LEU A 49 7.79 3.16 0.19
N HIS A 50 7.04 4.24 0.44
CA HIS A 50 7.49 5.61 0.20
C HIS A 50 8.70 5.96 1.06
N GLY A 51 8.67 5.64 2.36
CA GLY A 51 9.81 5.88 3.25
C GLY A 51 11.08 5.17 2.77
N ARG A 52 10.95 3.89 2.38
CA ARG A 52 12.06 3.12 1.79
C ARG A 52 12.56 3.72 0.48
N PHE A 53 11.66 4.15 -0.40
CA PHE A 53 12.00 4.82 -1.64
C PHE A 53 12.75 6.14 -1.40
N MET A 54 12.30 6.98 -0.47
CA MET A 54 12.95 8.24 -0.13
C MET A 54 14.34 8.05 0.47
N GLN A 55 14.52 7.02 1.29
CA GLN A 55 15.79 6.67 1.91
C GLN A 55 16.70 5.86 0.97
N MET A 56 16.25 5.53 -0.24
CA MET A 56 16.96 4.65 -1.18
C MET A 56 17.34 3.30 -0.58
N GLN A 57 16.49 2.77 0.31
CA GLN A 57 16.70 1.50 0.99
C GLN A 57 15.80 0.41 0.41
N PRO A 58 16.27 -0.84 0.31
CA PRO A 58 15.42 -1.93 -0.10
C PRO A 58 14.34 -2.21 0.96
N PRO A 59 13.08 -2.45 0.56
CA PRO A 59 12.06 -2.92 1.48
C PRO A 59 12.37 -4.35 1.95
N THR A 60 12.11 -4.59 3.23
CA THR A 60 12.17 -5.92 3.86
C THR A 60 10.79 -6.33 4.37
N LEU A 61 10.58 -7.63 4.54
CA LEU A 61 9.32 -8.17 5.09
C LEU A 61 9.14 -7.79 6.56
N ASP A 62 10.22 -7.84 7.36
CA ASP A 62 10.21 -7.41 8.75
C ASP A 62 9.88 -5.92 8.89
N GLY A 63 10.45 -5.08 8.03
CA GLY A 63 10.16 -3.64 8.02
C GLY A 63 8.70 -3.35 7.68
N LEU A 64 8.12 -4.07 6.72
CA LEU A 64 6.71 -3.96 6.37
C LEU A 64 5.82 -4.42 7.53
N SER A 65 6.14 -5.57 8.12
CA SER A 65 5.40 -6.13 9.25
C SER A 65 5.47 -5.21 10.47
N ALA A 66 6.62 -4.59 10.73
CA ALA A 66 6.78 -3.60 11.77
C ALA A 66 5.95 -2.34 11.48
N ALA A 67 5.94 -1.83 10.24
CA ALA A 67 5.14 -0.68 9.86
C ALA A 67 3.63 -0.91 10.05
N LEU A 68 3.13 -2.10 9.68
CA LEU A 68 1.75 -2.51 9.91
C LEU A 68 1.39 -2.60 11.40
N ARG A 69 2.35 -2.98 12.26
CA ARG A 69 2.13 -3.07 13.71
C ARG A 69 2.28 -1.74 14.45
N GLN A 70 3.19 -0.87 14.02
CA GLN A 70 3.61 0.34 14.75
C GLN A 70 2.64 1.52 14.63
N ARG A 71 1.63 1.48 13.74
CA ARG A 71 0.63 2.56 13.55
C ARG A 71 1.29 3.94 13.32
N ALA A 72 2.45 3.98 12.66
CA ALA A 72 3.35 5.12 12.70
C ALA A 72 2.88 6.38 11.94
N THR A 73 1.92 6.27 11.00
CA THR A 73 1.51 7.37 10.12
C THR A 73 0.08 7.87 10.33
N ALA A 74 -0.75 7.12 11.04
CA ALA A 74 -2.10 7.51 11.46
C ALA A 74 -2.60 6.51 12.53
N PRO A 75 -3.54 6.88 13.42
CA PRO A 75 -4.16 5.97 14.36
C PRO A 75 -5.14 5.00 13.68
N ILE A 76 -4.85 4.57 12.45
CA ILE A 76 -5.65 3.61 11.69
C ILE A 76 -5.20 2.22 12.16
N PRO A 77 -6.11 1.39 12.67
CA PRO A 77 -5.83 -0.02 12.92
C PRO A 77 -5.42 -0.72 11.62
N SER A 78 -4.40 -1.57 11.71
CA SER A 78 -3.89 -2.34 10.58
C SER A 78 -3.72 -3.81 10.95
N PRO A 79 -3.70 -4.71 9.96
CA PRO A 79 -3.49 -6.13 10.18
C PRO A 79 -2.22 -6.40 10.99
N CYS A 80 -2.38 -7.06 12.12
CA CYS A 80 -1.27 -7.33 13.04
C CYS A 80 -1.25 -8.77 13.57
N ALA A 81 -2.37 -9.50 13.47
CA ALA A 81 -2.45 -10.91 13.83
C ALA A 81 -1.97 -11.78 12.67
N LEU A 82 -1.10 -12.76 12.94
CA LEU A 82 -0.69 -13.72 11.92
C LEU A 82 -1.90 -14.47 11.37
N TYR A 83 -1.95 -14.62 10.04
CA TYR A 83 -3.01 -15.35 9.36
C TYR A 83 -2.43 -16.65 8.77
N PRO A 84 -2.72 -17.82 9.38
CA PRO A 84 -2.02 -19.07 9.07
C PRO A 84 -2.59 -19.84 7.87
N HIS A 85 -3.62 -19.31 7.20
CA HIS A 85 -4.35 -20.00 6.14
C HIS A 85 -4.14 -19.34 4.78
N THR A 86 -4.54 -20.03 3.71
CA THR A 86 -4.60 -19.43 2.37
C THR A 86 -5.86 -18.56 2.27
N PRO A 87 -5.73 -17.22 2.15
CA PRO A 87 -6.87 -16.31 2.30
C PRO A 87 -7.89 -16.40 1.14
N TRP A 88 -7.45 -16.85 -0.03
CA TRP A 88 -8.25 -16.94 -1.25
C TRP A 88 -9.48 -17.85 -1.16
N HIS A 89 -9.49 -18.78 -0.20
CA HIS A 89 -10.55 -19.76 -0.02
C HIS A 89 -11.26 -19.64 1.32
N ASP A 90 -10.87 -18.70 2.18
CA ASP A 90 -11.52 -18.51 3.47
C ASP A 90 -12.72 -17.56 3.30
N PRO A 91 -13.96 -18.05 3.55
CA PRO A 91 -15.17 -17.24 3.40
C PRO A 91 -15.26 -16.08 4.39
N ARG A 92 -14.37 -16.04 5.40
CA ARG A 92 -14.27 -14.89 6.32
C ARG A 92 -13.51 -13.74 5.68
N VAL A 93 -12.67 -13.97 4.67
CA VAL A 93 -11.83 -12.92 4.08
C VAL A 93 -12.66 -12.10 3.10
N THR A 94 -13.12 -10.94 3.55
CA THR A 94 -13.92 -10.01 2.74
C THR A 94 -13.07 -8.99 2.01
N CYS A 95 -11.83 -8.77 2.46
CA CYS A 95 -10.84 -7.92 1.79
C CYS A 95 -9.47 -8.60 1.82
N LEU A 96 -8.85 -8.79 0.66
CA LEU A 96 -7.50 -9.32 0.52
C LEU A 96 -6.66 -8.34 -0.29
N LEU A 97 -5.54 -7.92 0.31
CA LEU A 97 -4.48 -7.15 -0.34
C LEU A 97 -3.28 -8.08 -0.53
N ASP A 98 -3.06 -8.54 -1.76
CA ASP A 98 -1.93 -9.41 -2.10
C ASP A 98 -0.80 -8.60 -2.74
N LEU A 99 0.24 -8.34 -1.95
CA LEU A 99 1.34 -7.45 -2.25
C LEU A 99 2.60 -8.25 -2.60
N SER A 100 3.12 -8.06 -3.80
CA SER A 100 4.41 -8.59 -4.22
C SER A 100 5.42 -7.46 -4.41
N ILE A 101 6.59 -7.61 -3.79
CA ILE A 101 7.67 -6.64 -3.84
C ILE A 101 8.93 -7.35 -4.36
N THR A 102 9.53 -6.79 -5.40
CA THR A 102 10.88 -7.18 -5.82
C THR A 102 11.85 -6.18 -5.22
N ALA A 103 12.68 -6.64 -4.29
CA ALA A 103 13.61 -5.81 -3.56
C ALA A 103 14.59 -5.14 -4.52
N GLY A 104 14.66 -3.82 -4.42
CA GLY A 104 15.51 -2.93 -5.20
C GLY A 104 15.50 -1.55 -4.57
N THR A 105 16.23 -0.61 -5.13
CA THR A 105 16.29 0.77 -4.63
C THR A 105 15.92 1.77 -5.71
N GLY A 106 15.38 2.93 -5.31
CA GLY A 106 15.01 4.01 -6.20
C GLY A 106 14.10 3.55 -7.35
N LEU A 107 14.59 3.68 -8.59
CA LEU A 107 13.86 3.31 -9.80
C LEU A 107 13.74 1.80 -10.04
N HIS A 108 14.52 0.99 -9.33
CA HIS A 108 14.59 -0.46 -9.51
C HIS A 108 13.67 -1.22 -8.55
N LEU A 109 12.93 -0.52 -7.68
CA LEU A 109 11.95 -1.12 -6.79
C LEU A 109 10.73 -1.64 -7.59
N GLY A 110 10.55 -2.96 -7.61
CA GLY A 110 9.38 -3.61 -8.20
C GLY A 110 8.27 -3.75 -7.16
N VAL A 111 7.05 -3.35 -7.52
CA VAL A 111 5.86 -3.49 -6.66
C VAL A 111 4.68 -3.93 -7.51
N SER A 112 3.89 -4.88 -7.04
CA SER A 112 2.62 -5.30 -7.60
C SER A 112 1.64 -5.51 -6.46
N LEU A 113 0.42 -5.03 -6.59
CA LEU A 113 -0.66 -5.25 -5.64
C LEU A 113 -1.87 -5.81 -6.39
N VAL A 114 -2.50 -6.81 -5.82
CA VAL A 114 -3.85 -7.25 -6.19
C VAL A 114 -4.79 -6.94 -5.03
N VAL A 115 -5.84 -6.20 -5.31
CA VAL A 115 -6.93 -5.88 -4.37
C VAL A 115 -8.11 -6.77 -4.71
N MET A 116 -8.61 -7.49 -3.72
CA MET A 116 -9.82 -8.31 -3.85
C MET A 116 -10.80 -7.99 -2.73
N GLU A 117 -12.05 -7.72 -3.10
CA GLU A 117 -13.13 -7.43 -2.14
C GLU A 117 -14.35 -8.33 -2.43
N GLN A 118 -14.96 -8.89 -1.39
CA GLN A 118 -16.20 -9.68 -1.45
C GLN A 118 -17.42 -8.84 -1.06
N GLU A 119 -18.59 -9.21 -1.61
CA GLU A 119 -19.87 -8.65 -1.17
C GLU A 119 -20.58 -9.57 -0.17
N GLY A 120 -20.93 -9.02 1.00
CA GLY A 120 -21.92 -9.61 1.89
C GLY A 120 -21.55 -10.97 2.51
N THR A 121 -22.51 -11.52 3.26
CA THR A 121 -22.42 -12.84 3.91
C THR A 121 -22.96 -13.91 2.96
N GLY A 122 -22.13 -14.39 2.02
CA GLY A 122 -22.53 -15.42 1.04
C GLY A 122 -21.32 -16.06 0.36
N ALA A 123 -21.50 -17.27 -0.17
CA ALA A 123 -20.42 -18.12 -0.69
C ALA A 123 -19.49 -17.39 -1.68
N CYS A 124 -18.22 -17.20 -1.28
CA CYS A 124 -17.02 -16.80 -2.04
C CYS A 124 -17.25 -16.26 -3.47
N ARG A 125 -17.84 -15.07 -3.61
CA ARG A 125 -17.85 -14.32 -4.87
C ARG A 125 -17.09 -13.00 -4.69
N TRP A 126 -15.94 -12.90 -5.34
CA TRP A 126 -15.17 -11.66 -5.42
C TRP A 126 -15.94 -10.68 -6.32
N MET A 127 -16.28 -9.49 -5.80
CA MET A 127 -16.93 -8.44 -6.58
C MET A 127 -15.90 -7.58 -7.30
N ARG A 128 -14.77 -7.33 -6.63
CA ARG A 128 -13.69 -6.50 -7.15
C ARG A 128 -12.41 -7.31 -7.20
N THR A 129 -11.72 -7.25 -8.33
CA THR A 129 -10.33 -7.69 -8.46
C THR A 129 -9.60 -6.65 -9.28
N GLU A 130 -8.70 -5.91 -8.64
CA GLU A 130 -7.93 -4.86 -9.29
C GLU A 130 -6.44 -5.12 -9.12
N ARG A 131 -5.69 -4.98 -10.22
CA ARG A 131 -4.24 -5.13 -10.21
C ARG A 131 -3.55 -3.80 -10.45
N VAL A 132 -2.63 -3.46 -9.55
CA VAL A 132 -1.83 -2.24 -9.61
C VAL A 132 -0.35 -2.61 -9.67
N THR A 133 0.42 -1.92 -10.51
CA THR A 133 1.86 -2.19 -10.69
C THR A 133 2.69 -0.92 -10.54
N GLY A 134 3.89 -1.08 -10.02
CA GLY A 134 4.85 -0.03 -9.71
C GLY A 134 4.43 0.83 -8.51
N LEU A 135 5.42 1.39 -7.81
CA LEU A 135 5.16 2.25 -6.65
C LEU A 135 4.35 3.51 -7.03
N ASN A 136 4.58 4.10 -8.20
CA ASN A 136 3.80 5.27 -8.65
C ASN A 136 2.33 4.91 -8.93
N GLY A 137 2.07 3.74 -9.51
CA GLY A 137 0.71 3.23 -9.72
C GLY A 137 0.02 2.99 -8.38
N LEU A 138 0.72 2.36 -7.45
CA LEU A 138 0.21 2.10 -6.10
C LEU A 138 -0.12 3.40 -5.36
N LEU A 139 0.76 4.41 -5.38
CA LEU A 139 0.49 5.72 -4.77
C LEU A 139 -0.70 6.45 -5.41
N ALA A 140 -0.88 6.34 -6.72
CA ALA A 140 -2.04 6.90 -7.40
C ALA A 140 -3.34 6.19 -7.01
N HIS A 141 -3.29 4.87 -6.89
CA HIS A 141 -4.40 4.05 -6.45
C HIS A 141 -4.78 4.34 -4.99
N THR A 142 -3.81 4.47 -4.07
CA THR A 142 -4.06 4.89 -2.69
C THR A 142 -4.81 6.23 -2.59
N VAL A 143 -4.44 7.21 -3.41
CA VAL A 143 -5.18 8.49 -3.45
C VAL A 143 -6.62 8.28 -3.90
N THR A 144 -6.84 7.42 -4.90
CA THR A 144 -8.18 7.13 -5.43
C THR A 144 -9.07 6.48 -4.36
N GLU A 145 -8.56 5.46 -3.68
CA GLU A 145 -9.29 4.78 -2.60
C GLU A 145 -9.59 5.73 -1.41
N ALA A 146 -8.60 6.52 -0.98
CA ALA A 146 -8.78 7.46 0.11
C ALA A 146 -9.81 8.56 -0.21
N GLU A 147 -9.81 9.06 -1.45
CA GLU A 147 -10.77 10.06 -1.92
C GLU A 147 -12.19 9.47 -2.05
N ALA A 148 -12.31 8.24 -2.54
CA ALA A 148 -13.59 7.54 -2.62
C ALA A 148 -14.20 7.30 -1.24
N GLU A 149 -13.40 6.84 -0.27
CA GLU A 149 -13.86 6.63 1.11
C GLU A 149 -14.25 7.94 1.78
N ARG A 150 -13.48 9.01 1.56
CA ARG A 150 -13.80 10.36 2.02
C ARG A 150 -15.14 10.84 1.48
N ALA A 151 -15.40 10.64 0.18
CA ALA A 151 -16.68 11.00 -0.44
C ALA A 151 -17.83 10.19 0.19
N ARG A 152 -17.67 8.87 0.31
CA ARG A 152 -18.65 7.96 0.91
C ARG A 152 -19.02 8.37 2.34
N LEU A 153 -18.03 8.69 3.17
CA LEU A 153 -18.25 9.09 4.57
C LEU A 153 -18.91 10.47 4.67
N ARG A 154 -18.53 11.42 3.81
CA ARG A 154 -19.20 12.73 3.74
C ARG A 154 -20.65 12.63 3.32
N ASP A 155 -20.97 11.77 2.36
CA ASP A 155 -22.35 11.52 1.95
C ASP A 155 -23.14 10.85 3.08
N ARG A 156 -22.56 9.84 3.74
CA ARG A 156 -23.16 9.19 4.92
C ARG A 156 -23.38 10.17 6.09
N ARG A 157 -22.47 11.11 6.30
CA ARG A 157 -22.57 12.15 7.33
C ARG A 157 -23.77 13.07 7.11
N ARG A 158 -24.17 13.31 5.85
CA ARG A 158 -25.37 14.12 5.56
C ARG A 158 -26.67 13.45 6.03
N THR A 159 -26.68 12.13 6.15
CA THR A 159 -27.86 11.34 6.49
C THR A 159 -27.80 10.68 7.86
N SER A 160 -26.73 10.90 8.63
CA SER A 160 -26.48 10.23 9.91
C SER A 160 -26.08 11.23 10.99
N THR A 161 -26.63 11.07 12.19
CA THR A 161 -26.26 11.85 13.38
C THR A 161 -25.32 11.07 14.30
N ASP A 162 -24.74 9.97 13.81
CA ASP A 162 -23.84 9.12 14.59
C ASP A 162 -22.46 9.79 14.77
N PRO A 163 -22.02 10.09 16.02
CA PRO A 163 -20.71 10.68 16.29
C PRO A 163 -19.54 9.87 15.73
N ALA A 164 -19.69 8.55 15.57
CA ALA A 164 -18.66 7.71 14.95
C ALA A 164 -18.46 8.05 13.47
N VAL A 165 -19.51 8.44 12.76
CA VAL A 165 -19.43 8.87 11.35
C VAL A 165 -18.68 10.20 11.23
N ASP A 166 -18.89 11.13 12.16
CA ASP A 166 -18.14 12.39 12.21
C ASP A 166 -16.64 12.14 12.42
N ALA A 167 -16.29 11.28 13.39
CA ALA A 167 -14.91 10.92 13.67
C ALA A 167 -14.23 10.22 12.47
N LEU A 168 -14.91 9.27 11.84
CA LEU A 168 -14.42 8.60 10.63
C LEU A 168 -14.26 9.57 9.46
N THR A 169 -15.19 10.52 9.29
CA THR A 169 -15.11 11.54 8.24
C THR A 169 -13.87 12.41 8.43
N ALA A 170 -13.64 12.91 9.65
CA ALA A 170 -12.45 13.71 9.97
C ALA A 170 -11.15 12.94 9.73
N LEU A 171 -11.11 11.64 10.10
CA LEU A 171 -9.96 10.79 9.84
C LEU A 171 -9.76 10.56 8.33
N SER A 172 -10.83 10.34 7.57
CA SER A 172 -10.74 10.16 6.10
C SER A 172 -10.23 11.41 5.39
N ASP A 173 -10.57 12.60 5.88
CA ASP A 173 -10.03 13.87 5.37
C ASP A 173 -8.52 13.95 5.57
N GLN A 174 -8.02 13.53 6.75
CA GLN A 174 -6.58 13.48 7.05
C GLN A 174 -5.85 12.46 6.16
N VAL A 175 -6.43 11.27 6.00
CA VAL A 175 -5.86 10.21 5.15
C VAL A 175 -5.76 10.63 3.69
N ALA A 176 -6.83 11.22 3.13
CA ALA A 176 -6.83 11.70 1.76
C ALA A 176 -5.82 12.85 1.55
N ALA A 177 -5.68 13.76 2.52
CA ALA A 177 -4.66 14.81 2.46
C ALA A 177 -3.23 14.22 2.50
N TRP A 178 -2.98 13.29 3.41
CA TRP A 178 -1.69 12.60 3.53
C TRP A 178 -1.34 11.84 2.24
N ALA A 179 -2.28 11.08 1.68
CA ALA A 179 -2.04 10.29 0.47
C ALA A 179 -1.65 11.17 -0.73
N ARG A 180 -2.30 12.34 -0.87
CA ARG A 180 -1.95 13.34 -1.89
C ARG A 180 -0.55 13.90 -1.70
N ASP A 181 -0.19 14.22 -0.46
CA ASP A 181 1.14 14.74 -0.13
C ASP A 181 2.24 13.71 -0.42
N VAL A 182 2.09 12.47 0.05
CA VAL A 182 3.04 11.39 -0.22
C VAL A 182 3.23 11.16 -1.72
N ARG A 183 2.14 11.11 -2.49
CA ARG A 183 2.22 10.99 -3.96
C ARG A 183 2.98 12.16 -4.59
N ARG A 184 2.76 13.39 -4.10
CA ARG A 184 3.46 14.58 -4.59
C ARG A 184 4.96 14.51 -4.29
N GLN A 185 5.33 14.15 -3.07
CA GLN A 185 6.75 14.00 -2.67
C GLN A 185 7.45 12.94 -3.52
N ALA A 186 6.83 11.76 -3.68
CA ALA A 186 7.34 10.69 -4.51
C ALA A 186 7.59 11.13 -5.97
N ARG A 187 6.65 11.88 -6.55
CA ARG A 187 6.78 12.46 -7.89
C ARG A 187 7.97 13.40 -8.00
N GLY A 188 8.17 14.28 -7.02
CA GLY A 188 9.34 15.16 -6.95
C GLY A 188 10.64 14.37 -6.97
N LYS A 189 10.76 13.38 -6.07
CA LYS A 189 11.96 12.52 -6.00
C LYS A 189 12.22 11.74 -7.29
N TRP A 190 11.17 11.25 -7.96
CA TRP A 190 11.32 10.58 -9.25
C TRP A 190 11.87 11.51 -10.33
N GLN A 191 11.41 12.77 -10.36
CA GLN A 191 11.92 13.76 -11.32
C GLN A 191 13.41 14.05 -11.06
N GLU A 192 13.80 14.19 -9.79
CA GLU A 192 15.20 14.36 -9.39
C GLU A 192 16.08 13.19 -9.86
N LEU A 193 15.70 11.96 -9.50
CA LEU A 193 16.47 10.75 -9.86
C LEU A 193 16.60 10.57 -11.38
N ARG A 194 15.54 10.88 -12.14
CA ARG A 194 15.59 10.82 -13.61
C ARG A 194 16.49 11.90 -14.21
N ALA A 195 16.46 13.11 -13.66
CA ALA A 195 17.34 14.19 -14.11
C ALA A 195 18.81 13.86 -13.83
N GLU A 196 19.11 13.28 -12.66
CA GLU A 196 20.46 12.80 -12.33
C GLU A 196 20.93 11.71 -13.30
N GLN A 197 20.11 10.70 -13.57
CA GLN A 197 20.45 9.66 -14.55
C GLN A 197 20.68 10.23 -15.96
N ALA A 198 19.86 11.19 -16.40
CA ALA A 198 20.03 11.83 -17.70
C ALA A 198 21.37 12.60 -17.78
N ARG A 199 21.70 13.39 -16.75
CA ARG A 199 22.99 14.09 -16.66
C ARG A 199 24.17 13.12 -16.64
N GLY A 200 24.05 12.00 -15.94
CA GLY A 200 25.07 10.94 -15.92
C GLY A 200 25.33 10.35 -17.30
N ARG A 201 24.26 10.05 -18.07
CA ARG A 201 24.37 9.54 -19.44
C ARG A 201 25.04 10.53 -20.39
N LEU A 202 24.70 11.82 -20.29
CA LEU A 202 25.33 12.86 -21.10
C LEU A 202 26.83 12.98 -20.81
N ARG A 203 27.22 12.94 -19.54
CA ARG A 203 28.65 12.96 -19.14
C ARG A 203 29.39 11.73 -19.65
N ALA A 204 28.80 10.55 -19.54
CA ALA A 204 29.41 9.31 -20.04
C ALA A 204 29.59 9.32 -21.56
N SER A 205 28.58 9.83 -22.31
CA SER A 205 28.66 9.98 -23.76
C SER A 205 29.74 10.98 -24.19
N ALA A 206 29.87 12.11 -23.48
CA ALA A 206 30.92 13.10 -23.75
C ALA A 206 32.33 12.54 -23.48
N ALA A 207 32.50 11.74 -22.43
CA ALA A 207 33.77 11.07 -22.13
C ALA A 207 34.14 10.00 -23.17
N ALA A 208 33.16 9.21 -23.63
CA ALA A 208 33.36 8.21 -24.68
C ALA A 208 33.73 8.85 -26.03
N GLY A 209 33.07 9.95 -26.42
CA GLY A 209 33.40 10.68 -27.65
C GLY A 209 34.79 11.33 -27.62
N SER A 210 35.27 11.74 -26.44
CA SER A 210 36.62 12.30 -26.27
C SER A 210 37.73 11.24 -26.30
N SER A 211 37.41 9.97 -26.05
CA SER A 211 38.37 8.85 -26.08
C SER A 211 38.60 8.27 -27.47
N VAL A 212 37.71 8.53 -28.44
CA VAL A 212 37.82 8.04 -29.84
C VAL A 212 38.66 8.97 -30.72
N LEU A 213 38.97 10.18 -30.23
CA LEU A 213 39.74 11.21 -30.94
C LEU A 213 41.21 11.30 -30.46
N ARG A 214 41.70 10.31 -29.70
CA ARG A 214 43.11 10.15 -29.33
C ARG A 214 43.63 8.82 -29.88
#